data_AF-A0A199VG79-F1
#
_entry.id   AF-A0A199VG79-F1
#
_cell.length_a   1.000
_cell.length_b   1.000
_cell.length_c   1.000
_cell.angle_alpha   90.00
_cell.angle_beta   90.00
_cell.angle_gamma   90.00
#
_symmetry.space_group_name_H-M   'P 1'
#
loop_
_entity.id
_entity.type
_entity.pdbx_description
1 polymer ?
#
loop_
_entity_poly.entity_id
_entity_poly.type
_entity_poly.pdbx_seq_one_letter_code
_entity_poly.pdbx_strand_id
1 'polypeptide(L)'
;MSWVGADGRVYHSHDGLAPHSHEPIYSPGYFEQRAPPLPSRDFEERAFTVGIGGPVGTGKTALMLALCQVLRDKYSLAAVTNDIFTKEDGEFLVKHGALPEERIRAVETGGCPHAAIREDISINLGPLEELSNLYKADLLLCESGGDNLAANFSRELADYIIYIIDVSGGDKIPRKGGPGITQADLLVINKTDLAPAVGADLGVMERDALRMRDGGPFVFAQVKHGVGVEQIVNHILQAWEAATGNKRH
;
A
#
# COMPACT_ATOMS: atom_id res chain seq x y z
N MET A 1 29.82 -2.98 -20.56
CA MET A 1 29.54 -3.54 -21.91
C MET A 1 28.25 -4.36 -21.82
N SER A 2 27.36 -4.32 -22.81
CA SER A 2 26.08 -5.05 -22.80
C SER A 2 25.97 -6.04 -23.98
N TRP A 3 25.42 -7.23 -23.76
CA TRP A 3 25.21 -8.26 -24.80
C TRP A 3 24.01 -9.15 -24.47
N VAL A 4 23.50 -9.90 -25.45
CA VAL A 4 22.38 -10.84 -25.27
C VAL A 4 22.94 -12.25 -25.07
N GLY A 5 22.54 -12.94 -24.00
CA GLY A 5 22.93 -14.31 -23.69
C GLY A 5 22.19 -15.33 -24.54
N ALA A 6 22.68 -16.58 -24.56
CA ALA A 6 22.04 -17.69 -25.26
C ALA A 6 20.65 -18.06 -24.71
N ASP A 7 20.33 -17.56 -23.51
CA ASP A 7 19.03 -17.66 -22.83
C ASP A 7 18.06 -16.51 -23.21
N GLY A 8 18.45 -15.62 -24.11
CA GLY A 8 17.65 -14.47 -24.54
C GLY A 8 17.66 -13.28 -23.57
N ARG A 9 18.41 -13.35 -22.46
CA ARG A 9 18.48 -12.26 -21.48
C ARG A 9 19.55 -11.23 -21.87
N VAL A 10 19.31 -9.97 -21.54
CA VAL A 10 20.29 -8.89 -21.73
C VAL A 10 21.22 -8.82 -20.51
N TYR A 11 22.49 -9.11 -20.73
CA TYR A 11 23.54 -9.04 -19.73
C TYR A 11 24.28 -7.71 -19.84
N HIS A 12 24.68 -7.18 -18.68
CA HIS A 12 25.58 -6.04 -18.62
C HIS A 12 26.66 -6.27 -17.56
N SER A 13 27.82 -5.66 -17.79
CA SER A 13 28.98 -5.67 -16.89
C SER A 13 29.54 -4.25 -16.76
N HIS A 14 29.73 -3.84 -15.52
CA HIS A 14 30.44 -2.63 -15.13
C HIS A 14 31.59 -3.02 -14.18
N ASP A 15 32.76 -2.40 -14.36
CA ASP A 15 33.89 -2.38 -13.43
C ASP A 15 34.32 -3.74 -12.82
N GLY A 16 34.51 -4.76 -13.66
CA GLY A 16 35.10 -6.04 -13.23
C GLY A 16 34.15 -6.97 -12.45
N LEU A 17 32.87 -6.64 -12.36
CA LEU A 17 31.85 -7.53 -11.80
C LEU A 17 31.44 -8.63 -12.79
N ALA A 18 31.07 -9.79 -12.23
CA ALA A 18 30.53 -10.90 -12.99
C ALA A 18 29.26 -10.47 -13.77
N PRO A 19 29.08 -10.95 -15.01
CA PRO A 19 27.90 -10.63 -15.80
C PRO A 19 26.63 -11.03 -15.08
N HIS A 20 25.67 -10.11 -14.98
CA HIS A 20 24.34 -10.38 -14.45
C HIS A 20 23.27 -9.86 -15.41
N SER A 21 22.08 -10.45 -15.34
CA SER A 21 20.90 -10.03 -16.07
C SER A 21 19.80 -9.65 -15.09
N HIS A 22 19.09 -8.57 -15.40
CA HIS A 22 17.83 -8.22 -14.77
C HIS A 22 16.77 -8.27 -15.86
N GLU A 23 15.59 -8.79 -15.55
CA GLU A 23 14.42 -8.58 -16.41
C GLU A 23 13.99 -7.12 -16.25
N PRO A 24 14.09 -6.27 -17.29
CA PRO A 24 13.74 -4.87 -17.15
C PRO A 24 12.22 -4.76 -16.96
N ILE A 25 11.78 -4.07 -15.92
CA ILE A 25 10.39 -3.61 -15.84
C ILE A 25 10.27 -2.46 -16.85
N TYR A 26 9.81 -2.77 -18.06
CA TYR A 26 9.77 -1.82 -19.19
C TYR A 26 8.69 -0.74 -19.06
N SER A 27 7.76 -0.88 -18.13
CA SER A 27 6.65 0.05 -17.94
C SER A 27 6.31 0.20 -16.45
N PRO A 28 6.01 1.42 -15.99
CA PRO A 28 5.48 1.63 -14.65
C PRO A 28 4.07 1.02 -14.47
N GLY A 29 3.43 0.53 -15.54
CA GLY A 29 2.06 0.02 -15.53
C GLY A 29 1.02 1.09 -15.88
N TYR A 30 -0.19 0.65 -16.25
CA TYR A 30 -1.35 1.49 -16.54
C TYR A 30 -2.49 1.19 -15.58
N PHE A 31 -3.26 2.20 -15.20
CA PHE A 31 -4.31 2.04 -14.19
C PHE A 31 -5.44 1.13 -14.67
N GLU A 32 -5.80 1.22 -15.96
CA GLU A 32 -6.81 0.38 -16.59
C GLU A 32 -6.39 -1.09 -16.69
N GLN A 33 -5.09 -1.36 -16.66
CA GLN A 33 -4.51 -2.71 -16.79
C GLN A 33 -4.11 -3.31 -15.44
N ARG A 34 -4.45 -2.66 -14.32
CA ARG A 34 -4.19 -3.22 -13.00
C ARG A 34 -4.94 -4.53 -12.83
N ALA A 35 -4.37 -5.45 -12.05
CA ALA A 35 -5.04 -6.70 -11.74
C ALA A 35 -6.41 -6.41 -11.10
N PRO A 36 -7.51 -7.01 -11.59
CA PRO A 36 -8.84 -6.81 -11.04
C PRO A 36 -8.97 -7.48 -9.66
N PRO A 37 -10.01 -7.14 -8.87
CA PRO A 37 -10.39 -7.92 -7.69
C PRO A 37 -10.60 -9.40 -8.04
N LEU A 38 -10.24 -10.31 -7.13
CA LEU A 38 -10.40 -11.74 -7.37
C LEU A 38 -11.88 -12.13 -7.25
N PRO A 39 -12.52 -12.64 -8.33
CA PRO A 39 -13.96 -12.92 -8.33
C PRO A 39 -14.35 -14.12 -7.46
N SER A 40 -13.39 -14.98 -7.11
CA SER A 40 -13.59 -16.17 -6.28
C SER A 40 -13.21 -15.95 -4.81
N ARG A 41 -13.09 -14.70 -4.35
CA ARG A 41 -12.69 -14.39 -2.98
C ARG A 41 -13.83 -14.76 -2.01
N ASP A 42 -13.51 -15.61 -1.03
CA ASP A 42 -14.39 -15.88 0.11
C ASP A 42 -14.02 -14.94 1.28
N PHE A 43 -14.93 -14.02 1.58
CA PHE A 43 -14.73 -13.03 2.64
C PHE A 43 -15.03 -13.57 4.05
N GLU A 44 -15.58 -14.78 4.18
CA GLU A 44 -15.73 -15.47 5.46
C GLU A 44 -14.42 -16.13 5.91
N GLU A 45 -13.63 -16.67 4.96
CA GLU A 45 -12.29 -17.20 5.21
C GLU A 45 -11.33 -16.08 5.62
N ARG A 46 -11.35 -15.00 4.85
CA ARG A 46 -10.52 -13.83 5.09
C ARG A 46 -11.26 -12.56 4.71
N ALA A 47 -11.54 -11.75 5.72
CA ALA A 47 -12.24 -10.49 5.55
C ALA A 47 -11.53 -9.56 4.56
N PHE A 48 -12.30 -8.62 4.02
CA PHE A 48 -11.84 -7.71 2.98
C PHE A 48 -10.59 -6.96 3.44
N THR A 49 -9.48 -7.20 2.73
CA THR A 49 -8.17 -6.74 3.16
C THR A 49 -7.74 -5.49 2.38
N VAL A 50 -7.48 -4.41 3.10
CA VAL A 50 -6.92 -3.17 2.57
C VAL A 50 -5.40 -3.19 2.76
N GLY A 51 -4.66 -3.27 1.65
CA GLY A 51 -3.21 -3.15 1.63
C GLY A 51 -2.79 -1.69 1.56
N ILE A 52 -1.93 -1.24 2.48
CA ILE A 52 -1.40 0.12 2.54
C ILE A 52 0.10 0.08 2.31
N GLY A 53 0.50 0.42 1.09
CA GLY A 53 1.89 0.40 0.63
C GLY A 53 2.44 1.79 0.37
N GLY A 54 3.76 1.93 0.32
CA GLY A 54 4.39 3.21 -0.01
C GLY A 54 5.77 3.39 0.59
N PRO A 55 6.50 4.44 0.15
CA PRO A 55 7.84 4.72 0.65
C PRO A 55 7.98 4.88 2.16
N VAL A 56 9.24 4.71 2.61
CA VAL A 56 9.61 4.94 4.02
C VAL A 56 9.20 6.35 4.42
N GLY A 57 8.52 6.48 5.55
CA GLY A 57 8.16 7.77 6.12
C GLY A 57 7.02 8.53 5.45
N THR A 58 6.30 7.97 4.47
CA THR A 58 5.19 8.68 3.79
C THR A 58 3.93 8.84 4.65
N GLY A 59 3.85 8.11 5.76
CA GLY A 59 2.75 8.19 6.74
C GLY A 59 1.76 7.02 6.68
N LYS A 60 2.21 5.82 6.28
CA LYS A 60 1.42 4.58 6.30
C LYS A 60 0.86 4.27 7.69
N THR A 61 1.71 4.16 8.71
CA THR A 61 1.29 3.94 10.11
C THR A 61 0.34 5.03 10.63
N ALA A 62 0.53 6.28 10.21
CA ALA A 62 -0.37 7.37 10.57
C ALA A 62 -1.76 7.20 9.90
N LEU A 63 -1.80 6.68 8.67
CA LEU A 63 -3.04 6.36 7.98
C LEU A 63 -3.72 5.14 8.63
N MET A 64 -2.96 4.10 8.97
CA MET A 64 -3.45 2.95 9.74
C MET A 64 -4.16 3.41 11.02
N LEU A 65 -3.50 4.27 11.82
CA LEU A 65 -4.08 4.82 13.05
C LEU A 65 -5.40 5.56 12.79
N ALA A 66 -5.42 6.46 11.79
CA ALA A 66 -6.59 7.26 11.46
C ALA A 66 -7.76 6.38 10.97
N LEU A 67 -7.49 5.37 10.12
CA LEU A 67 -8.49 4.43 9.65
C LEU A 67 -9.08 3.60 10.78
N CYS A 68 -8.23 3.05 11.66
CA CYS A 68 -8.68 2.31 12.84
C CYS A 68 -9.61 3.18 13.71
N GLN A 69 -9.22 4.42 14.02
CA GLN A 69 -10.02 5.31 14.86
C GLN A 69 -11.38 5.66 14.26
N VAL A 70 -11.46 5.82 12.93
CA VAL A 70 -12.72 6.16 12.26
C VAL A 70 -13.64 4.94 12.11
N LEU A 71 -13.08 3.75 11.90
CA LEU A 71 -13.86 2.56 11.52
C LEU A 71 -14.21 1.64 12.70
N ARG A 72 -13.41 1.59 13.77
CA ARG A 72 -13.50 0.57 14.83
C ARG A 72 -14.79 0.55 15.64
N ASP A 73 -15.53 1.65 15.67
CA ASP A 73 -16.79 1.73 16.41
C ASP A 73 -17.97 1.20 15.59
N LYS A 74 -17.78 1.02 14.27
CA LYS A 74 -18.82 0.58 13.32
C LYS A 74 -18.53 -0.77 12.67
N TYR A 75 -17.26 -1.17 12.61
CA TYR A 75 -16.82 -2.39 11.94
C TYR A 75 -15.89 -3.18 12.87
N SER A 76 -15.91 -4.51 12.79
CA SER A 76 -14.91 -5.35 13.43
C SER A 76 -13.61 -5.27 12.61
N LEU A 77 -12.59 -4.59 13.14
CA LEU A 77 -11.28 -4.48 12.48
C LEU A 77 -10.20 -5.29 13.15
N ALA A 78 -9.22 -5.67 12.35
CA ALA A 78 -7.91 -6.14 12.79
C ALA A 78 -6.83 -5.61 11.85
N ALA A 79 -5.58 -5.57 12.33
CA ALA A 79 -4.47 -4.97 11.62
C ALA A 79 -3.21 -5.86 11.64
N VAL A 80 -2.53 -5.90 10.51
CA VAL A 80 -1.20 -6.50 10.35
C VAL A 80 -0.24 -5.39 9.91
N THR A 81 0.88 -5.25 10.63
CA THR A 81 1.93 -4.28 10.29
C THR A 81 3.21 -5.01 9.97
N ASN A 82 3.93 -4.56 8.95
CA ASN A 82 5.18 -5.16 8.53
C ASN A 82 6.34 -4.20 8.75
N ASP A 83 7.41 -4.68 9.36
CA ASP A 83 8.71 -4.02 9.36
C ASP A 83 9.82 -5.06 9.21
N ILE A 84 11.02 -4.65 8.85
CA ILE A 84 12.09 -5.59 8.48
C ILE A 84 12.65 -6.28 9.72
N PHE A 85 12.88 -5.52 10.79
CA PHE A 85 13.62 -5.98 11.98
C PHE A 85 12.98 -5.60 13.31
N THR A 86 11.83 -4.94 13.29
CA THR A 86 11.20 -4.42 14.51
C THR A 86 9.69 -4.65 14.51
N LYS A 87 9.05 -4.33 15.63
CA LYS A 87 7.59 -4.30 15.78
C LYS A 87 7.07 -2.88 16.01
N GLU A 88 7.89 -1.87 15.71
CA GLU A 88 7.68 -0.45 16.06
C GLU A 88 6.31 0.05 15.58
N ASP A 89 5.90 -0.28 14.36
CA ASP A 89 4.62 0.17 13.81
C ASP A 89 3.42 -0.45 14.54
N GLY A 90 3.50 -1.74 14.89
CA GLY A 90 2.46 -2.41 15.67
C GLY A 90 2.37 -1.85 17.10
N GLU A 91 3.52 -1.68 17.76
CA GLU A 91 3.61 -1.08 19.09
C GLU A 91 3.10 0.36 19.10
N PHE A 92 3.41 1.13 18.05
CA PHE A 92 2.89 2.47 17.84
C PHE A 92 1.36 2.47 17.78
N LEU A 93 0.76 1.57 17.00
CA LEU A 93 -0.71 1.49 16.88
C LEU A 93 -1.37 1.14 18.22
N VAL A 94 -0.82 0.20 18.98
CA VAL A 94 -1.31 -0.15 20.32
C VAL A 94 -1.23 1.05 21.25
N LYS A 95 -0.05 1.69 21.33
CA LYS A 95 0.22 2.82 22.22
C LYS A 95 -0.69 4.02 21.97
N HIS A 96 -1.06 4.26 20.72
CA HIS A 96 -1.94 5.37 20.34
C HIS A 96 -3.42 4.97 20.31
N GLY A 97 -3.74 3.78 20.82
CA GLY A 97 -5.10 3.28 20.90
C GLY A 97 -5.76 3.23 19.53
N ALA A 98 -5.11 2.61 18.55
CA ALA A 98 -5.73 2.31 17.26
C ALA A 98 -6.80 1.21 17.45
N LEU A 99 -6.37 0.06 17.97
CA LEU A 99 -7.17 -1.11 18.31
C LEU A 99 -6.63 -1.75 19.60
N PRO A 100 -7.39 -2.63 20.27
CA PRO A 100 -6.85 -3.54 21.28
C PRO A 100 -5.65 -4.33 20.75
N GLU A 101 -4.65 -4.59 21.59
CA GLU A 101 -3.39 -5.25 21.21
C GLU A 101 -3.62 -6.61 20.55
N GLU A 102 -4.60 -7.36 21.04
CA GLU A 102 -4.92 -8.69 20.52
C GLU A 102 -5.45 -8.67 19.08
N ARG A 103 -5.88 -7.51 18.56
CA ARG A 103 -6.33 -7.30 17.17
C ARG A 103 -5.23 -6.81 16.24
N ILE A 104 -4.00 -6.63 16.75
CA ILE A 104 -2.84 -6.18 15.99
C ILE A 104 -1.81 -7.32 15.94
N ARG A 105 -1.24 -7.57 14.75
CA ARG A 105 -0.11 -8.48 14.57
C ARG A 105 1.04 -7.73 13.90
N ALA A 106 2.19 -7.68 14.57
CA ALA A 106 3.42 -7.13 14.02
C ALA A 106 4.26 -8.26 13.42
N VAL A 107 4.53 -8.16 12.11
CA VAL A 107 5.29 -9.13 11.32
C VAL A 107 6.67 -8.55 11.01
N GLU A 108 7.70 -9.27 11.45
CA GLU A 108 9.10 -9.00 11.08
C GLU A 108 9.43 -9.77 9.80
N THR A 109 9.63 -9.06 8.68
CA THR A 109 9.79 -9.69 7.36
C THR A 109 11.18 -10.27 7.13
N GLY A 110 12.20 -9.79 7.86
CA GLY A 110 13.60 -10.24 7.75
C GLY A 110 14.30 -9.92 6.43
N GLY A 111 13.60 -9.34 5.45
CA GLY A 111 14.07 -9.08 4.09
C GLY A 111 13.31 -7.96 3.39
N CYS A 112 13.46 -7.85 2.06
CA CYS A 112 12.86 -6.76 1.28
C CYS A 112 11.33 -6.72 1.45
N PRO A 113 10.73 -5.58 1.87
CA PRO A 113 9.30 -5.50 2.16
C PRO A 113 8.40 -5.93 1.00
N HIS A 114 8.74 -5.60 -0.25
CA HIS A 114 7.96 -6.01 -1.42
C HIS A 114 7.79 -7.53 -1.55
N ALA A 115 8.78 -8.32 -1.13
CA ALA A 115 8.69 -9.78 -1.20
C ALA A 115 7.56 -10.30 -0.30
N ALA A 116 7.45 -9.78 0.92
CA ALA A 116 6.43 -10.19 1.88
C ALA A 116 4.99 -9.81 1.45
N ILE A 117 4.82 -8.83 0.55
CA ILE A 117 3.49 -8.38 0.10
C ILE A 117 3.15 -8.79 -1.33
N ARG A 118 4.09 -9.39 -2.07
CA ARG A 118 3.91 -9.71 -3.49
C ARG A 118 4.40 -11.10 -3.89
N GLU A 119 5.65 -11.43 -3.59
CA GLU A 119 6.26 -12.69 -4.08
C GLU A 119 5.98 -13.88 -3.13
N ASP A 120 6.10 -13.66 -1.82
CA ASP A 120 5.77 -14.64 -0.79
C ASP A 120 4.92 -13.96 0.28
N ILE A 121 3.61 -14.05 0.08
CA ILE A 121 2.61 -13.40 0.94
C ILE A 121 2.25 -14.21 2.18
N SER A 122 2.82 -15.41 2.34
CA SER A 122 2.43 -16.38 3.37
C SER A 122 2.57 -15.82 4.79
N ILE A 123 3.63 -15.03 5.02
CA ILE A 123 3.91 -14.40 6.32
C ILE A 123 2.82 -13.42 6.77
N ASN A 124 2.07 -12.86 5.80
CA ASN A 124 0.97 -11.95 6.07
C ASN A 124 -0.39 -12.66 6.03
N LEU A 125 -0.54 -13.64 5.12
CA LEU A 125 -1.81 -14.31 4.90
C LEU A 125 -2.27 -15.08 6.15
N GLY A 126 -1.37 -15.81 6.80
CA GLY A 126 -1.68 -16.56 8.02
C GLY A 126 -2.24 -15.67 9.15
N PRO A 127 -1.53 -14.60 9.56
CA PRO A 127 -2.07 -13.65 10.54
C PRO A 127 -3.39 -13.00 10.13
N LEU A 128 -3.59 -12.67 8.85
CA LEU A 128 -4.85 -12.09 8.37
C LEU A 128 -6.03 -13.06 8.52
N GLU A 129 -5.86 -14.32 8.14
CA GLU A 129 -6.88 -15.37 8.29
C GLU A 129 -7.16 -15.70 9.76
N GLU A 130 -6.11 -15.76 10.60
CA GLU A 130 -6.24 -15.96 12.04
C GLU A 130 -7.09 -14.85 12.67
N LEU A 131 -6.75 -13.59 12.41
CA LEU A 131 -7.46 -12.43 12.93
C LEU A 131 -8.90 -12.36 12.40
N SER A 132 -9.11 -12.68 11.13
CA SER A 132 -10.44 -12.78 10.51
C SER A 132 -11.32 -13.76 11.29
N ASN A 133 -10.79 -14.95 11.58
CA ASN A 133 -11.52 -16.01 12.27
C ASN A 133 -11.78 -15.71 13.74
N LEU A 134 -10.77 -15.22 14.47
CA LEU A 134 -10.86 -14.92 15.90
C LEU A 134 -11.85 -13.80 16.21
N TYR A 135 -11.87 -12.77 15.37
CA TYR A 135 -12.62 -11.54 15.65
C TYR A 135 -13.83 -11.33 14.76
N LYS A 136 -14.08 -12.24 13.81
CA LYS A 136 -15.11 -12.08 12.77
C LYS A 136 -15.01 -10.68 12.16
N ALA A 137 -13.82 -10.40 11.64
CA ALA A 137 -13.50 -9.07 11.12
C ALA A 137 -14.35 -8.77 9.89
N ASP A 138 -14.81 -7.54 9.73
CA ASP A 138 -15.41 -7.04 8.50
C ASP A 138 -14.33 -6.52 7.54
N LEU A 139 -13.27 -5.95 8.12
CA LEU A 139 -12.17 -5.29 7.43
C LEU A 139 -10.84 -5.66 8.08
N LEU A 140 -9.85 -5.96 7.25
CA LEU A 140 -8.46 -6.11 7.66
C LEU A 140 -7.61 -4.99 7.07
N LEU A 141 -6.72 -4.43 7.87
CA LEU A 141 -5.72 -3.47 7.39
C LEU A 141 -4.35 -4.13 7.39
N CYS A 142 -3.63 -4.06 6.27
CA CYS A 142 -2.28 -4.62 6.13
C CYS A 142 -1.33 -3.54 5.67
N GLU A 143 -0.44 -3.09 6.55
CA GLU A 143 0.62 -2.14 6.23
C GLU A 143 1.87 -2.88 5.75
N SER A 144 2.41 -2.48 4.59
CA SER A 144 3.73 -2.95 4.16
C SER A 144 4.85 -2.26 4.93
N GLY A 145 6.03 -2.88 5.01
CA GLY A 145 7.25 -2.13 5.31
C GLY A 145 7.49 -1.03 4.27
N GLY A 146 8.22 0.02 4.63
CA GLY A 146 8.56 1.09 3.69
C GLY A 146 9.50 0.61 2.58
N ASP A 147 9.13 0.82 1.31
CA ASP A 147 9.90 0.35 0.16
C ASP A 147 9.95 1.39 -0.96
N ASN A 148 10.65 1.10 -2.05
CA ASN A 148 10.76 2.00 -3.20
C ASN A 148 9.48 2.01 -4.06
N LEU A 149 9.47 2.85 -5.10
CA LEU A 149 8.30 3.06 -5.98
C LEU A 149 7.88 1.80 -6.79
N ALA A 150 8.71 0.77 -6.84
CA ALA A 150 8.42 -0.49 -7.52
C ALA A 150 7.58 -1.49 -6.68
N ALA A 151 7.41 -1.22 -5.39
CA ALA A 151 6.63 -2.09 -4.51
C ALA A 151 5.12 -1.87 -4.72
N ASN A 152 4.37 -2.96 -4.83
CA ASN A 152 2.92 -2.96 -4.86
C ASN A 152 2.41 -4.30 -4.31
N PHE A 153 1.22 -4.31 -3.71
CA PHE A 153 0.62 -5.53 -3.17
C PHE A 153 0.21 -6.50 -4.28
N SER A 154 0.34 -7.80 -4.02
CA SER A 154 -0.37 -8.83 -4.78
C SER A 154 -1.88 -8.75 -4.48
N ARG A 155 -2.71 -8.99 -5.52
CA ARG A 155 -4.17 -9.12 -5.36
C ARG A 155 -4.57 -10.34 -4.53
N GLU A 156 -3.69 -11.33 -4.43
CA GLU A 156 -3.90 -12.47 -3.54
C GLU A 156 -3.87 -12.04 -2.07
N LEU A 157 -3.11 -10.99 -1.74
CA LEU A 157 -3.00 -10.45 -0.38
C LEU A 157 -3.94 -9.26 -0.13
N ALA A 158 -4.13 -8.34 -1.07
CA ALA A 158 -4.95 -7.15 -0.86
C ALA A 158 -6.11 -7.07 -1.85
N ASP A 159 -7.33 -6.96 -1.32
CA ASP A 159 -8.56 -6.80 -2.10
C ASP A 159 -8.73 -5.34 -2.56
N TYR A 160 -8.24 -4.39 -1.74
CA TYR A 160 -8.12 -2.98 -2.09
C TYR A 160 -6.72 -2.45 -1.78
N ILE A 161 -6.09 -1.79 -2.73
CA ILE A 161 -4.70 -1.33 -2.60
C ILE A 161 -4.66 0.19 -2.53
N ILE A 162 -4.16 0.70 -1.40
CA ILE A 162 -3.79 2.10 -1.21
C ILE A 162 -2.27 2.21 -1.34
N TYR A 163 -1.82 3.11 -2.20
CA TYR A 163 -0.41 3.50 -2.25
C TYR A 163 -0.25 4.94 -1.78
N ILE A 164 0.57 5.16 -0.76
CA ILE A 164 0.79 6.49 -0.16
C ILE A 164 2.19 7.00 -0.45
N ILE A 165 2.23 8.12 -1.17
CA ILE A 165 3.41 8.97 -1.32
C ILE A 165 3.22 10.23 -0.50
N ASP A 166 4.26 11.06 -0.37
CA ASP A 166 4.12 12.33 0.32
C ASP A 166 4.91 13.46 -0.34
N VAL A 167 4.47 14.68 -0.05
CA VAL A 167 5.00 15.90 -0.67
C VAL A 167 6.48 16.14 -0.37
N SER A 168 7.00 15.66 0.78
CA SER A 168 8.42 15.84 1.12
C SER A 168 9.38 15.05 0.23
N GLY A 169 8.90 14.05 -0.52
CA GLY A 169 9.67 13.42 -1.60
C GLY A 169 9.87 14.31 -2.84
N GLY A 170 9.16 15.44 -2.90
CA GLY A 170 9.15 16.44 -3.96
C GLY A 170 8.04 16.23 -4.99
N ASP A 171 7.66 17.30 -5.69
CA ASP A 171 6.53 17.29 -6.65
C ASP A 171 6.69 16.33 -7.84
N LYS A 172 7.90 15.79 -8.02
CA LYS A 172 8.26 14.85 -9.08
C LYS A 172 7.90 13.41 -8.81
N ILE A 173 7.52 13.07 -7.58
CA ILE A 173 7.24 11.68 -7.22
C ILE A 173 6.12 11.08 -8.10
N PRO A 174 4.97 11.74 -8.34
CA PRO A 174 3.95 11.20 -9.25
C PRO A 174 4.50 10.83 -10.64
N ARG A 175 5.22 11.74 -11.31
CA ARG A 175 5.79 11.48 -12.66
C ARG A 175 6.94 10.48 -12.70
N LYS A 176 7.52 10.09 -11.56
CA LYS A 176 8.46 8.96 -11.50
C LYS A 176 7.75 7.61 -11.69
N GLY A 177 6.43 7.55 -11.49
CA GLY A 177 5.62 6.36 -11.70
C GLY A 177 5.96 5.22 -10.74
N GLY A 178 5.84 4.00 -11.24
CA GLY A 178 5.91 2.77 -10.47
C GLY A 178 4.52 2.18 -10.21
N PRO A 179 4.40 0.85 -10.09
CA PRO A 179 3.12 0.14 -10.01
C PRO A 179 2.24 0.62 -8.84
N GLY A 180 2.83 1.05 -7.71
CA GLY A 180 2.05 1.66 -6.64
C GLY A 180 1.36 2.96 -7.09
N ILE A 181 2.08 3.83 -7.80
CA ILE A 181 1.54 5.11 -8.30
C ILE A 181 0.54 4.88 -9.43
N THR A 182 0.80 3.98 -10.35
CA THR A 182 0.00 3.81 -11.58
C THR A 182 -1.15 2.81 -11.40
N GLN A 183 -1.00 1.77 -10.58
CA GLN A 183 -1.91 0.62 -10.53
C GLN A 183 -2.62 0.41 -9.19
N ALA A 184 -2.23 1.08 -8.09
CA ALA A 184 -3.00 0.98 -6.85
C ALA A 184 -4.42 1.52 -7.06
N ASP A 185 -5.41 0.96 -6.36
CA ASP A 185 -6.81 1.41 -6.48
C ASP A 185 -6.98 2.86 -6.03
N LEU A 186 -6.22 3.27 -5.01
CA LEU A 186 -6.16 4.65 -4.54
C LEU A 186 -4.72 5.11 -4.34
N LEU A 187 -4.37 6.25 -4.94
CA LEU A 187 -3.15 6.97 -4.60
C LEU A 187 -3.45 8.01 -3.52
N VAL A 188 -2.69 8.02 -2.44
CA VAL A 188 -2.72 9.08 -1.43
C VAL A 188 -1.45 9.92 -1.55
N ILE A 189 -1.61 11.23 -1.67
CA ILE A 189 -0.52 12.21 -1.67
C ILE A 189 -0.59 12.98 -0.35
N ASN A 190 0.17 12.51 0.63
CA ASN A 190 0.11 12.96 2.01
C ASN A 190 1.03 14.16 2.30
N LYS A 191 0.84 14.77 3.46
CA LYS A 191 1.63 15.90 3.99
C LYS A 191 1.59 17.14 3.10
N THR A 192 0.42 17.47 2.55
CA THR A 192 0.27 18.65 1.68
C THR A 192 0.56 19.97 2.38
N ASP A 193 0.47 20.00 3.70
CA ASP A 193 0.90 21.10 4.57
C ASP A 193 2.40 21.43 4.42
N LEU A 194 3.23 20.45 4.02
CA LEU A 194 4.68 20.63 3.85
C LEU A 194 5.07 21.19 2.48
N ALA A 195 4.14 21.37 1.54
CA ALA A 195 4.45 21.85 0.19
C ALA A 195 5.30 23.13 0.16
N PRO A 196 4.96 24.20 0.91
CA PRO A 196 5.77 25.42 0.95
C PRO A 196 7.18 25.18 1.50
N ALA A 197 7.33 24.29 2.49
CA ALA A 197 8.59 24.03 3.16
C ALA A 197 9.62 23.33 2.25
N VAL A 198 9.15 22.53 1.30
CA VAL A 198 10.02 21.78 0.35
C VAL A 198 10.00 22.34 -1.06
N GLY A 199 9.28 23.44 -1.30
CA GLY A 199 9.13 24.06 -2.61
C GLY A 199 8.40 23.19 -3.64
N ALA A 200 7.47 22.35 -3.18
CA ALA A 200 6.68 21.49 -4.06
C ALA A 200 5.39 22.19 -4.51
N ASP A 201 5.03 22.00 -5.78
CA ASP A 201 3.78 22.49 -6.35
C ASP A 201 2.71 21.38 -6.37
N LEU A 202 1.61 21.58 -5.62
CA LEU A 202 0.51 20.62 -5.55
C LEU A 202 -0.24 20.49 -6.88
N GLY A 203 -0.35 21.56 -7.68
CA GLY A 203 -0.96 21.51 -9.02
C GLY A 203 -0.12 20.68 -10.00
N VAL A 204 1.21 20.73 -9.88
CA VAL A 204 2.10 19.82 -10.63
C VAL A 204 1.87 18.37 -10.20
N MET A 205 1.77 18.10 -8.90
CA MET A 205 1.53 16.75 -8.38
C MET A 205 0.18 16.18 -8.83
N GLU A 206 -0.87 17.00 -8.81
CA GLU A 206 -2.22 16.63 -9.28
C GLU A 206 -2.20 16.26 -10.76
N ARG A 207 -1.68 17.16 -11.61
CA ARG A 207 -1.58 16.93 -13.06
C ARG A 207 -0.81 15.65 -13.36
N ASP A 208 0.33 15.46 -12.70
CA ASP A 208 1.19 14.30 -12.94
C ASP A 208 0.54 13.01 -12.39
N ALA A 209 -0.16 13.06 -11.25
CA ALA A 209 -0.90 11.91 -10.71
C ALA A 209 -2.02 11.47 -11.64
N LEU A 210 -2.85 12.41 -12.12
CA LEU A 210 -3.92 12.15 -13.08
C LEU A 210 -3.37 11.53 -14.37
N ARG A 211 -2.26 12.08 -14.89
CA ARG A 211 -1.61 11.57 -16.10
C ARG A 211 -1.08 10.15 -15.91
N MET A 212 -0.39 9.88 -14.81
CA MET A 212 0.24 8.58 -14.57
C MET A 212 -0.77 7.48 -14.20
N ARG A 213 -1.99 7.87 -13.83
CA ARG A 213 -3.07 6.97 -13.41
C ARG A 213 -4.20 6.87 -14.43
N ASP A 214 -4.05 7.42 -15.63
CA ASP A 214 -5.12 7.44 -16.64
C ASP A 214 -6.45 8.01 -16.08
N GLY A 215 -6.36 9.01 -15.20
CA GLY A 215 -7.51 9.59 -14.48
C GLY A 215 -8.01 8.80 -13.26
N GLY A 216 -7.33 7.72 -12.87
CA GLY A 216 -7.61 6.93 -11.66
C GLY A 216 -7.57 7.77 -10.37
N PRO A 217 -8.32 7.37 -9.33
CA PRO A 217 -8.58 8.23 -8.19
C PRO A 217 -7.33 8.44 -7.35
N PHE A 218 -7.21 9.63 -6.79
CA PHE A 218 -6.20 9.97 -5.80
C PHE A 218 -6.78 10.96 -4.78
N VAL A 219 -6.14 11.06 -3.62
CA VAL A 219 -6.53 11.98 -2.54
C VAL A 219 -5.31 12.75 -2.05
N PHE A 220 -5.42 14.07 -1.99
CA PHE A 220 -4.52 14.90 -1.20
C PHE A 220 -4.88 14.80 0.28
N ALA A 221 -3.89 14.54 1.12
CA ALA A 221 -4.12 14.32 2.54
C ALA A 221 -3.12 15.07 3.43
N GLN A 222 -3.56 15.33 4.66
CA GLN A 222 -2.73 15.67 5.79
C GLN A 222 -3.18 14.76 6.93
N VAL A 223 -2.77 13.50 6.88
CA VAL A 223 -3.35 12.45 7.74
C VAL A 223 -3.24 12.81 9.23
N LYS A 224 -2.12 13.42 9.66
CA LYS A 224 -1.94 13.90 11.04
C LYS A 224 -2.92 15.01 11.45
N HIS A 225 -3.51 15.71 10.49
CA HIS A 225 -4.49 16.78 10.70
C HIS A 225 -5.91 16.34 10.33
N GLY A 226 -6.13 15.04 10.03
CA GLY A 226 -7.44 14.50 9.64
C GLY A 226 -7.92 14.90 8.24
N VAL A 227 -7.15 15.69 7.49
CA VAL A 227 -7.55 16.15 6.14
C VAL A 227 -7.42 15.01 5.13
N GLY A 228 -8.51 14.74 4.40
CA GLY A 228 -8.59 13.70 3.38
C GLY A 228 -8.90 12.29 3.92
N VAL A 229 -8.86 12.08 5.25
CA VAL A 229 -9.10 10.76 5.86
C VAL A 229 -10.51 10.24 5.57
N GLU A 230 -11.53 11.09 5.70
CA GLU A 230 -12.93 10.71 5.41
C GLU A 230 -13.11 10.31 3.93
N GLN A 231 -12.45 11.01 3.01
CA GLN A 231 -12.49 10.66 1.58
C GLN A 231 -11.84 9.30 1.33
N ILE A 232 -10.71 9.01 1.97
CA ILE A 232 -10.04 7.70 1.89
C ILE A 232 -10.95 6.60 2.44
N VAL A 233 -11.58 6.81 3.60
CA VAL A 233 -12.55 5.88 4.19
C VAL A 233 -13.71 5.61 3.24
N ASN A 234 -14.27 6.64 2.60
CA ASN A 234 -15.35 6.47 1.64
C ASN A 234 -14.94 5.60 0.44
N HIS A 235 -13.72 5.77 -0.08
CA HIS A 235 -13.19 4.91 -1.14
C HIS A 235 -13.08 3.44 -0.71
N ILE A 236 -12.56 3.18 0.50
CA ILE A 236 -12.47 1.83 1.06
C ILE A 236 -13.85 1.20 1.19
N LEU A 237 -14.80 1.91 1.81
CA LEU A 237 -16.14 1.38 2.07
C LEU A 237 -16.93 1.14 0.78
N GLN A 238 -16.79 2.00 -0.23
CA GLN A 238 -17.40 1.76 -1.55
C GLN A 238 -16.86 0.48 -2.20
N ALA A 239 -15.56 0.23 -2.12
CA ALA A 239 -14.96 -0.99 -2.65
C ALA A 239 -15.40 -2.22 -1.85
N TRP A 240 -15.49 -2.10 -0.52
CA TRP A 240 -15.99 -3.15 0.37
C TRP A 240 -17.44 -3.52 0.07
N GLU A 241 -18.35 -2.55 -0.07
CA GLU A 241 -19.75 -2.78 -0.42
C GLU A 241 -19.87 -3.48 -1.78
N ALA A 242 -19.09 -3.02 -2.77
CA ALA A 242 -19.10 -3.60 -4.11
C ALA A 242 -18.59 -5.06 -4.13
N ALA A 243 -17.60 -5.37 -3.28
CA ALA A 243 -17.00 -6.71 -3.23
C ALA A 243 -17.81 -7.71 -2.40
N THR A 244 -18.38 -7.27 -1.28
CA THR A 244 -19.05 -8.15 -0.31
C THR A 244 -20.57 -8.19 -0.47
N GLY A 245 -21.18 -7.18 -1.11
CA GLY A 245 -22.63 -7.01 -1.16
C GLY A 245 -23.25 -6.52 0.16
N ASN A 246 -22.45 -6.34 1.21
CA ASN A 246 -22.88 -5.74 2.47
C ASN A 246 -23.11 -4.23 2.30
N LYS A 247 -23.82 -3.63 3.26
CA LYS A 247 -24.09 -2.18 3.30
C LYS A 247 -23.37 -1.53 4.46
N ARG A 248 -22.80 -0.35 4.24
CA ARG A 248 -22.17 0.46 5.28
C ARG A 248 -23.19 0.94 6.34
N HIS A 249 -22.71 1.12 7.57
CA HIS A 249 -23.47 1.58 8.74
C HIS A 249 -23.67 3.09 8.81
#